data_AF-A0A3B9YI46-F1
#
_entry.id   AF-A0A3B9YI46-F1
#
_cell.length_a   1.000
_cell.length_b   1.000
_cell.length_c   1.000
_cell.angle_alpha   90.00
_cell.angle_beta   90.00
_cell.angle_gamma   90.00
#
_symmetry.space_group_name_H-M   'P 1'
#
loop_
_entity.id
_entity.type
_entity.pdbx_description
1 polymer ?
#
loop_
_entity_poly.entity_id
_entity_poly.type
_entity_poly.pdbx_seq_one_letter_code
_entity_poly.pdbx_strand_id
1 'polypeptide(L)'
;MLRALLLAGLALPAAAADPMAEREIQLGQANAQASRLIEDVETLLMRLDGARKRYEQGGGGAKAFDAWEAERGQVLRQLSPRLDSLHKARSSLGELRETAAMSYLFRFAGGLKSKDGSALHTAPRFVEHIQVQPIERAADECLKKAQVAREDDMEAFVAEGARLSAQRKLYGRLVLLSVLSGAVLLGWAWRRSTRAGLRASPGTS
;
A
#
# COMPACT_ATOMS: atom_id res chain seq x y z
N MET A 1 -6.68 -62.16 43.49
CA MET A 1 -6.11 -61.90 42.14
C MET A 1 -7.16 -61.31 41.20
N LEU A 2 -7.80 -60.20 41.59
CA LEU A 2 -8.94 -59.61 40.86
C LEU A 2 -8.90 -58.06 40.89
N ARG A 3 -7.68 -57.51 40.94
CA ARG A 3 -7.41 -56.05 40.99
C ARG A 3 -6.43 -55.56 39.92
N ALA A 4 -5.97 -56.44 39.03
CA ALA A 4 -5.01 -56.13 37.98
C ALA A 4 -5.65 -55.99 36.57
N LEU A 5 -6.96 -56.20 36.44
CA LEU A 5 -7.69 -56.18 35.16
C LEU A 5 -8.58 -54.94 34.96
N LEU A 6 -8.51 -53.95 35.86
CA LEU A 6 -9.28 -52.70 35.77
C LEU A 6 -8.45 -51.49 35.31
N LEU A 7 -7.22 -51.70 34.82
CA LEU A 7 -6.35 -50.66 34.25
C LEU A 7 -6.15 -50.78 32.73
N ALA A 8 -6.89 -51.68 32.07
CA ALA A 8 -6.80 -51.91 30.61
C ALA A 8 -8.11 -51.54 29.88
N GLY A 9 -8.90 -50.64 30.46
CA GLY A 9 -10.20 -50.21 29.92
C GLY A 9 -10.15 -48.80 29.34
N LEU A 10 -9.98 -48.73 28.01
CA LEU A 10 -10.55 -47.69 27.15
C LEU A 10 -9.99 -46.25 27.32
N ALA A 11 -8.71 -46.08 27.06
CA ALA A 11 -8.32 -44.92 26.25
C ALA A 11 -8.64 -45.29 24.79
N LEU A 12 -9.84 -44.93 24.32
CA LEU A 12 -10.05 -44.80 22.87
C LEU A 12 -8.87 -43.98 22.32
N PRO A 13 -8.20 -44.38 21.23
CA PRO A 13 -7.34 -43.45 20.55
C PRO A 13 -8.23 -42.27 20.19
N ALA A 14 -7.95 -41.09 20.74
CA ALA A 14 -8.55 -39.85 20.27
C ALA A 14 -8.47 -39.91 18.75
N ALA A 15 -9.64 -39.95 18.10
CA ALA A 15 -9.75 -40.11 16.65
C ALA A 15 -8.71 -39.17 16.03
N ALA A 16 -7.72 -39.74 15.35
CA ALA A 16 -6.67 -38.96 14.74
C ALA A 16 -7.35 -37.93 13.85
N ALA A 17 -7.30 -36.66 14.27
CA ALA A 17 -7.91 -35.56 13.53
C ALA A 17 -7.39 -35.66 12.10
N ASP A 18 -8.29 -35.70 11.11
CA ASP A 18 -7.88 -35.86 9.72
C ASP A 18 -7.00 -34.66 9.36
N PRO A 19 -5.69 -34.84 9.12
CA PRO A 19 -4.78 -33.74 8.86
C PRO A 19 -5.17 -32.97 7.58
N MET A 20 -6.04 -33.53 6.74
CA MET A 20 -6.63 -32.82 5.60
C MET A 20 -7.72 -31.83 6.02
N ALA A 21 -8.58 -32.20 6.96
CA ALA A 21 -9.66 -31.33 7.44
C ALA A 21 -9.09 -30.11 8.19
N GLU A 22 -8.03 -30.29 8.98
CA GLU A 22 -7.34 -29.19 9.64
C GLU A 22 -6.69 -28.22 8.63
N ARG A 23 -6.11 -28.75 7.54
CA ARG A 23 -5.51 -27.93 6.47
C ARG A 23 -6.53 -27.18 5.64
N GLU A 24 -7.69 -27.75 5.38
CA GLU A 24 -8.77 -27.07 4.67
C GLU A 24 -9.28 -25.87 5.49
N ILE A 25 -9.38 -26.01 6.82
CA ILE A 25 -9.71 -24.90 7.73
C ILE A 25 -8.62 -23.82 7.69
N GLN A 26 -7.33 -24.20 7.74
CA GLN A 26 -6.22 -23.25 7.66
C GLN A 26 -6.20 -22.49 6.32
N LEU A 27 -6.44 -23.18 5.20
CA LEU A 27 -6.58 -22.55 3.87
C LEU A 27 -7.77 -21.57 3.84
N GLY A 28 -8.92 -21.96 4.39
CA GLY A 28 -10.09 -21.09 4.49
C GLY A 28 -9.81 -19.81 5.30
N GLN A 29 -9.10 -19.93 6.42
CA GLN A 29 -8.68 -18.79 7.25
C GLN A 29 -7.68 -17.88 6.53
N ALA A 30 -6.66 -18.46 5.89
CA ALA A 30 -5.66 -17.73 5.13
C ALA A 30 -6.29 -16.98 3.94
N ASN A 31 -7.24 -17.61 3.24
CA ASN A 31 -8.00 -16.97 2.16
C ASN A 31 -8.83 -15.79 2.66
N ALA A 32 -9.59 -15.98 3.76
CA ALA A 32 -10.39 -14.90 4.33
C ALA A 32 -9.53 -13.72 4.80
N GLN A 33 -8.34 -14.01 5.34
CA GLN A 33 -7.36 -12.98 5.72
C GLN A 33 -6.81 -12.24 4.50
N ALA A 34 -6.44 -12.96 3.43
CA ALA A 34 -5.96 -12.36 2.19
C ALA A 34 -7.03 -11.47 1.53
N SER A 35 -8.29 -11.91 1.47
CA SER A 35 -9.40 -11.09 0.95
C SER A 35 -9.55 -9.77 1.70
N ARG A 36 -9.53 -9.80 3.04
CA ARG A 36 -9.61 -8.59 3.86
C ARG A 36 -8.43 -7.64 3.61
N LEU A 37 -7.22 -8.19 3.47
CA LEU A 37 -6.04 -7.41 3.18
C LEU A 37 -6.10 -6.76 1.79
N ILE A 38 -6.65 -7.45 0.78
CA ILE A 38 -6.88 -6.88 -0.56
C ILE A 38 -7.85 -5.71 -0.46
N GLU A 39 -9.00 -5.87 0.19
CA GLU A 39 -9.99 -4.80 0.38
C GLU A 39 -9.40 -3.58 1.10
N ASP A 40 -8.61 -3.82 2.16
CA ASP A 40 -7.92 -2.76 2.90
C ASP A 40 -6.93 -2.00 2.02
N VAL A 41 -6.12 -2.72 1.23
CA VAL A 41 -5.15 -2.13 0.31
C VAL A 41 -5.86 -1.31 -0.76
N GLU A 42 -6.90 -1.85 -1.39
CA GLU A 42 -7.68 -1.14 -2.41
C GLU A 42 -8.32 0.13 -1.84
N THR A 43 -8.86 0.07 -0.63
CA THR A 43 -9.41 1.24 0.07
C THR A 43 -8.33 2.31 0.29
N LEU A 44 -7.12 1.90 0.70
CA LEU A 44 -6.00 2.83 0.89
C LEU A 44 -5.51 3.44 -0.43
N LEU A 45 -5.49 2.67 -1.51
CA LEU A 45 -5.17 3.18 -2.85
C LEU A 45 -6.21 4.19 -3.34
N MET A 46 -7.51 3.93 -3.12
CA MET A 46 -8.56 4.91 -3.42
C MET A 46 -8.43 6.19 -2.59
N ARG A 47 -8.01 6.09 -1.33
CA ARG A 47 -7.73 7.26 -0.49
C ARG A 47 -6.55 8.06 -1.00
N LEU A 48 -5.48 7.39 -1.44
CA LEU A 48 -4.30 8.03 -2.03
C LEU A 48 -4.67 8.81 -3.29
N ASP A 49 -5.40 8.16 -4.22
CA ASP A 49 -5.91 8.80 -5.44
C ASP A 49 -6.88 9.94 -5.12
N GLY A 50 -7.77 9.76 -4.15
CA GLY A 50 -8.68 10.79 -3.69
C GLY A 50 -7.97 12.02 -3.11
N ALA A 51 -6.90 11.83 -2.35
CA ALA A 51 -6.08 12.93 -1.82
C ALA A 51 -5.41 13.72 -2.94
N ARG A 52 -4.87 13.01 -3.95
CA ARG A 52 -4.31 13.63 -5.15
C ARG A 52 -5.35 14.44 -5.92
N LYS A 53 -6.53 13.87 -6.20
CA LYS A 53 -7.59 14.57 -6.93
C LYS A 53 -8.06 15.84 -6.22
N ARG A 54 -8.16 15.82 -4.89
CA ARG A 54 -8.50 17.02 -4.11
C ARG A 54 -7.43 18.10 -4.23
N TYR A 55 -6.16 17.72 -4.24
CA TYR A 55 -5.05 18.65 -4.48
C TYR A 55 -5.15 19.30 -5.86
N GLU A 56 -5.35 18.49 -6.91
CA GLU A 56 -5.47 18.96 -8.30
C GLU A 56 -6.68 19.88 -8.49
N GLN A 57 -7.84 19.53 -7.92
CA GLN A 57 -9.06 20.34 -7.98
C GLN A 57 -8.97 21.64 -7.17
N GLY A 58 -8.16 21.66 -6.10
CA GLY A 58 -7.91 22.84 -5.27
C GLY A 58 -7.08 23.93 -5.94
N GLY A 59 -6.70 23.75 -7.21
CA GLY A 59 -5.98 24.74 -8.01
C GLY A 59 -4.46 24.74 -7.84
N GLY A 60 -3.92 23.86 -6.99
CA GLY A 60 -2.48 23.70 -6.78
C GLY A 60 -1.83 24.92 -6.11
N GLY A 61 -1.24 24.72 -4.93
CA GLY A 61 -0.52 25.79 -4.24
C GLY A 61 0.25 25.23 -3.04
N ALA A 62 1.21 26.01 -2.52
CA ALA A 62 2.11 25.55 -1.46
C ALA A 62 1.34 25.02 -0.22
N LYS A 63 0.33 25.74 0.26
CA LYS A 63 -0.48 25.31 1.42
C LYS A 63 -1.31 24.05 1.14
N ALA A 64 -1.83 23.92 -0.08
CA ALA A 64 -2.57 22.73 -0.50
C ALA A 64 -1.63 21.52 -0.68
N PHE A 65 -0.40 21.77 -1.13
CA PHE A 65 0.64 20.74 -1.27
C PHE A 65 1.08 20.21 0.09
N ASP A 66 1.30 21.08 1.08
CA ASP A 66 1.65 20.65 2.45
C ASP A 66 0.54 19.79 3.06
N ALA A 67 -0.73 20.14 2.84
CA ALA A 67 -1.88 19.36 3.28
C ALA A 67 -1.98 17.99 2.57
N TRP A 68 -1.76 17.99 1.25
CA TRP A 68 -1.71 16.77 0.45
C TRP A 68 -0.55 15.85 0.87
N GLU A 69 0.64 16.40 1.09
CA GLU A 69 1.82 15.66 1.56
C GLU A 69 1.56 15.00 2.93
N ALA A 70 0.93 15.71 3.85
CA ALA A 70 0.58 15.18 5.16
C ALA A 70 -0.40 14.00 5.06
N GLU A 71 -1.47 14.15 4.27
CA GLU A 71 -2.46 13.10 4.05
C GLU A 71 -1.86 11.88 3.33
N ARG A 72 -1.11 12.13 2.25
CA ARG A 72 -0.33 11.13 1.52
C ARG A 72 0.59 10.34 2.46
N GLY A 73 1.34 11.04 3.30
CA GLY A 73 2.25 10.43 4.27
C GLY A 73 1.52 9.51 5.26
N GLN A 74 0.32 9.91 5.72
CA GLN A 74 -0.50 9.06 6.58
C GLN A 74 -0.97 7.80 5.88
N VAL A 75 -1.45 7.92 4.63
CA VAL A 75 -1.89 6.77 3.82
C VAL A 75 -0.74 5.81 3.54
N LEU A 76 0.43 6.31 3.15
CA LEU A 76 1.60 5.46 2.85
C LEU A 76 2.13 4.70 4.08
N ARG A 77 2.04 5.30 5.28
CA ARG A 77 2.37 4.62 6.55
C ARG A 77 1.42 3.46 6.86
N GLN A 78 0.16 3.55 6.44
CA GLN A 78 -0.83 2.47 6.60
C GLN A 78 -0.71 1.42 5.48
N LEU A 79 -0.41 1.86 4.26
CA LEU A 79 -0.32 1.01 3.08
C LEU A 79 0.87 0.05 3.14
N SER A 80 2.04 0.54 3.56
CA SER A 80 3.27 -0.28 3.59
C SER A 80 3.15 -1.57 4.42
N PRO A 81 2.70 -1.55 5.69
CA PRO A 81 2.54 -2.78 6.48
C PRO A 81 1.44 -3.69 5.96
N ARG A 82 0.38 -3.14 5.32
CA ARG A 82 -0.69 -3.95 4.70
C ARG A 82 -0.20 -4.69 3.46
N LEU A 83 0.64 -4.05 2.64
CA LEU A 83 1.28 -4.69 1.48
C LEU A 83 2.24 -5.81 1.90
N ASP A 84 3.05 -5.58 2.94
CA ASP A 84 3.93 -6.62 3.48
C ASP A 84 3.11 -7.80 4.05
N SER A 85 2.01 -7.51 4.74
CA SER A 85 1.10 -8.54 5.25
C SER A 85 0.43 -9.33 4.12
N LEU A 86 0.01 -8.65 3.04
CA LEU A 86 -0.57 -9.28 1.86
C LEU A 86 0.45 -10.16 1.13
N HIS A 87 1.70 -9.70 1.02
CA HIS A 87 2.78 -10.50 0.44
C HIS A 87 3.06 -11.77 1.25
N LYS A 88 3.12 -11.66 2.59
CA LYS A 88 3.26 -12.81 3.50
C LYS A 88 2.09 -13.78 3.38
N ALA A 89 0.85 -13.26 3.35
CA ALA A 89 -0.35 -14.07 3.17
C ALA A 89 -0.36 -14.79 1.82
N ARG A 90 0.07 -14.13 0.74
CA ARG A 90 0.24 -14.76 -0.57
C ARG A 90 1.27 -15.90 -0.52
N SER A 91 2.43 -15.68 0.10
CA SER A 91 3.47 -16.71 0.22
C SER A 91 2.99 -17.91 1.02
N SER A 92 2.32 -17.69 2.15
CA SER A 92 1.80 -18.78 2.98
C SER A 92 0.68 -19.57 2.30
N LEU A 93 -0.17 -18.92 1.49
CA LEU A 93 -1.16 -19.61 0.66
C LEU A 93 -0.49 -20.56 -0.34
N GLY A 94 0.58 -20.11 -0.99
CA GLY A 94 1.38 -20.95 -1.90
C GLY A 94 1.97 -22.17 -1.20
N GLU A 95 2.59 -21.98 -0.03
CA GLU A 95 3.21 -23.06 0.76
C GLU A 95 2.19 -24.08 1.29
N LEU A 96 1.06 -23.60 1.85
CA LEU A 96 -0.02 -24.46 2.34
C LEU A 96 -0.58 -25.33 1.22
N ARG A 97 -0.70 -24.75 0.01
CA ARG A 97 -1.19 -25.47 -1.16
C ARG A 97 -0.19 -26.47 -1.70
N GLU A 98 1.09 -26.10 -1.81
CA GLU A 98 2.15 -27.03 -2.23
C GLU A 98 2.20 -28.23 -1.28
N THR A 99 2.13 -27.97 0.02
CA THR A 99 2.12 -29.01 1.06
C THR A 99 0.86 -29.88 0.98
N ALA A 100 -0.32 -29.30 0.73
CA ALA A 100 -1.56 -30.03 0.53
C ALA A 100 -1.51 -30.91 -0.74
N ALA A 101 -1.04 -30.37 -1.85
CA ALA A 101 -0.85 -31.09 -3.11
C ALA A 101 0.16 -32.24 -2.96
N MET A 102 1.27 -32.00 -2.26
CA MET A 102 2.29 -33.02 -2.00
C MET A 102 1.76 -34.15 -1.11
N SER A 103 1.05 -33.82 -0.03
CA SER A 103 0.43 -34.84 0.83
C SER A 103 -0.64 -35.66 0.10
N TYR A 104 -1.36 -35.04 -0.83
CA TYR A 104 -2.29 -35.73 -1.72
C TYR A 104 -1.56 -36.67 -2.68
N LEU A 105 -0.50 -36.20 -3.35
CA LEU A 105 0.35 -37.02 -4.22
C LEU A 105 0.95 -38.21 -3.47
N PHE A 106 1.42 -38.04 -2.23
CA PHE A 106 1.92 -39.15 -1.40
C PHE A 106 0.81 -40.15 -1.05
N ARG A 107 -0.42 -39.69 -0.76
CA ARG A 107 -1.55 -40.58 -0.44
C ARG A 107 -2.04 -41.36 -1.66
N PHE A 108 -2.02 -40.74 -2.84
CA PHE A 108 -2.40 -41.39 -4.11
C PHE A 108 -1.29 -42.28 -4.67
N ALA A 109 -0.04 -41.82 -4.68
CA ALA A 109 1.11 -42.59 -5.15
C ALA A 109 1.49 -43.74 -4.18
N GLY A 110 1.28 -43.55 -2.87
CA GLY A 110 1.45 -44.58 -1.85
C GLY A 110 0.21 -45.47 -1.63
N GLY A 111 -0.92 -45.15 -2.26
CA GLY A 111 -2.24 -45.73 -1.98
C GLY A 111 -2.98 -46.23 -3.20
N LEU A 112 -2.32 -46.99 -4.08
CA LEU A 112 -2.99 -47.84 -5.08
C LEU A 112 -2.58 -49.30 -4.89
N LYS A 113 -3.00 -49.87 -3.75
CA LYS A 113 -3.56 -51.23 -3.71
C LYS A 113 -4.65 -51.26 -2.64
N SER A 114 -5.90 -51.04 -3.05
CA SER A 114 -7.02 -51.71 -2.38
C SER A 114 -6.74 -53.22 -2.45
N LYS A 115 -7.01 -53.95 -1.37
CA LYS A 115 -6.91 -55.43 -1.32
C LYS A 115 -7.73 -56.11 -2.43
N ASP A 116 -8.70 -55.39 -3.01
CA ASP A 116 -9.68 -55.92 -3.95
C ASP A 116 -9.47 -55.41 -5.40
N GLY A 117 -8.36 -54.71 -5.69
CA GLY A 117 -7.98 -54.35 -7.06
C GLY A 117 -8.88 -53.32 -7.78
N SER A 118 -9.93 -52.81 -7.13
CA SER A 118 -10.70 -51.69 -7.69
C SER A 118 -9.99 -50.37 -7.44
N ALA A 119 -9.76 -49.61 -8.52
CA ALA A 119 -9.29 -48.23 -8.43
C ALA A 119 -10.35 -47.42 -7.66
N LEU A 120 -9.94 -46.80 -6.55
CA LEU A 120 -10.83 -45.96 -5.75
C LEU A 120 -11.16 -44.70 -6.58
N HIS A 121 -12.29 -44.75 -7.31
CA HIS A 121 -12.84 -43.63 -8.05
C HIS A 121 -13.41 -42.60 -7.08
N THR A 122 -12.56 -41.76 -6.49
CA THR A 122 -13.02 -40.52 -5.86
C THR A 122 -11.83 -39.57 -5.70
N ALA A 123 -11.69 -38.61 -6.63
CA ALA A 123 -11.45 -37.20 -6.30
C ALA A 123 -11.29 -36.31 -7.56
N PRO A 124 -12.38 -36.04 -8.31
CA PRO A 124 -12.39 -34.90 -9.23
C PRO A 124 -12.37 -33.55 -8.48
N ARG A 125 -12.95 -33.49 -7.27
CA ARG A 125 -13.15 -32.22 -6.52
C ARG A 125 -11.86 -31.57 -5.99
N PHE A 126 -10.80 -32.34 -5.70
CA PHE A 126 -9.57 -31.78 -5.13
C PHE A 126 -8.61 -31.27 -6.20
N VAL A 127 -8.63 -31.85 -7.41
CA VAL A 127 -7.87 -31.34 -8.57
C VAL A 127 -8.46 -30.00 -9.05
N GLU A 128 -9.77 -29.79 -8.91
CA GLU A 128 -10.39 -28.46 -9.05
C GLU A 128 -9.95 -27.47 -7.95
N HIS A 129 -9.66 -27.92 -6.73
CA HIS A 129 -9.10 -27.07 -5.65
C HIS A 129 -7.59 -26.77 -5.80
N ILE A 130 -6.86 -27.54 -6.61
CA ILE A 130 -5.48 -27.24 -6.99
C ILE A 130 -5.46 -26.36 -8.26
N GLN A 131 -6.61 -25.95 -8.82
CA GLN A 131 -6.62 -24.77 -9.69
C GLN A 131 -6.34 -23.55 -8.84
N VAL A 132 -5.48 -22.65 -9.34
CA VAL A 132 -5.09 -21.42 -8.65
C VAL A 132 -6.33 -20.72 -8.12
N GLN A 133 -6.50 -20.71 -6.79
CA GLN A 133 -7.64 -20.02 -6.21
C GLN A 133 -7.62 -18.57 -6.72
N PRO A 134 -8.79 -18.00 -7.05
CA PRO A 134 -8.89 -16.63 -7.54
C PRO A 134 -8.19 -15.62 -6.61
N ILE A 135 -8.00 -15.97 -5.33
CA ILE A 135 -7.39 -15.11 -4.32
C ILE A 135 -5.87 -14.90 -4.47
N GLU A 136 -5.09 -15.92 -4.89
CA GLU A 136 -3.65 -15.73 -5.15
C GLU A 136 -3.46 -14.77 -6.33
N ARG A 137 -4.24 -14.94 -7.40
CA ARG A 137 -4.23 -14.03 -8.54
C ARG A 137 -4.70 -12.63 -8.15
N ALA A 138 -5.75 -12.51 -7.35
CA ALA A 138 -6.24 -11.23 -6.86
C ALA A 138 -5.21 -10.53 -5.98
N ALA A 139 -4.49 -11.26 -5.13
CA ALA A 139 -3.39 -10.73 -4.32
C ALA A 139 -2.24 -10.23 -5.21
N ASP A 140 -1.88 -10.97 -6.26
CA ASP A 140 -0.83 -10.59 -7.22
C ASP A 140 -1.20 -9.33 -7.99
N GLU A 141 -2.44 -9.27 -8.50
CA GLU A 141 -2.97 -8.10 -9.16
C GLU A 141 -3.03 -6.90 -8.22
N CYS A 142 -3.46 -7.09 -6.98
CA CYS A 142 -3.51 -6.04 -5.96
C CYS A 142 -2.11 -5.50 -5.65
N LEU A 143 -1.11 -6.38 -5.44
CA LEU A 143 0.28 -6.00 -5.22
C LEU A 143 0.85 -5.22 -6.41
N LYS A 144 0.57 -5.68 -7.64
CA LYS A 144 1.01 -5.00 -8.87
C LYS A 144 0.36 -3.62 -9.02
N LYS A 145 -0.96 -3.51 -8.81
CA LYS A 145 -1.69 -2.24 -8.82
C LYS A 145 -1.13 -1.28 -7.77
N ALA A 146 -0.86 -1.78 -6.56
CA ALA A 146 -0.30 -0.97 -5.49
C ALA A 146 1.12 -0.48 -5.82
N GLN A 147 1.93 -1.29 -6.49
CA GLN A 147 3.26 -0.86 -6.94
C GLN A 147 3.17 0.26 -7.97
N VAL A 148 2.37 0.08 -9.02
CA VAL A 148 2.16 1.11 -10.05
C VAL A 148 1.62 2.40 -9.44
N ALA A 149 0.62 2.31 -8.57
CA ALA A 149 0.05 3.48 -7.91
C ALA A 149 1.07 4.23 -7.03
N ARG A 150 2.03 3.53 -6.42
CA ARG A 150 3.11 4.16 -5.63
C ARG A 150 4.15 4.84 -6.51
N GLU A 151 4.47 4.25 -7.66
CA GLU A 151 5.38 4.84 -8.64
C GLU A 151 4.76 6.12 -9.21
N ASP A 152 3.51 6.06 -9.68
CA ASP A 152 2.76 7.20 -10.21
C ASP A 152 2.61 8.34 -9.18
N ASP A 153 2.30 7.98 -7.92
CA ASP A 153 2.20 8.95 -6.82
C ASP A 153 3.55 9.60 -6.49
N MET A 154 4.65 8.85 -6.53
CA MET A 154 5.99 9.39 -6.30
C MET A 154 6.39 10.34 -7.42
N GLU A 155 6.14 9.98 -8.68
CA GLU A 155 6.42 10.85 -9.83
C GLU A 155 5.63 12.16 -9.74
N ALA A 156 4.34 12.09 -9.42
CA ALA A 156 3.50 13.26 -9.23
C ALA A 156 4.02 14.16 -8.09
N PHE A 157 4.40 13.56 -6.96
CA PHE A 157 4.94 14.27 -5.81
C PHE A 157 6.24 15.01 -6.14
N VAL A 158 7.18 14.34 -6.81
CA VAL A 158 8.46 14.95 -7.20
C VAL A 158 8.26 16.08 -8.22
N ALA A 159 7.40 15.87 -9.22
CA ALA A 159 7.10 16.87 -10.23
C ALA A 159 6.51 18.14 -9.61
N GLU A 160 5.56 17.99 -8.68
CA GLU A 160 4.91 19.14 -8.05
C GLU A 160 5.84 19.85 -7.05
N GLY A 161 6.65 19.11 -6.29
CA GLY A 161 7.70 19.69 -5.45
C GLY A 161 8.71 20.52 -6.25
N ALA A 162 9.12 20.03 -7.42
CA ALA A 162 9.99 20.77 -8.34
C ALA A 162 9.32 22.05 -8.87
N ARG A 163 8.04 21.97 -9.24
CA ARG A 163 7.24 23.11 -9.70
C ARG A 163 7.13 24.20 -8.64
N LEU A 164 6.78 23.84 -7.40
CA LEU A 164 6.67 24.81 -6.29
C LEU A 164 8.02 25.45 -5.93
N SER A 165 9.11 24.67 -5.98
CA SER A 165 10.47 25.19 -5.80
C SER A 165 10.84 26.22 -6.87
N ALA A 166 10.52 25.94 -8.14
CA ALA A 166 10.74 26.88 -9.24
C ALA A 166 9.92 28.16 -9.07
N GLN A 167 8.64 28.05 -8.70
CA GLN A 167 7.78 29.20 -8.41
C GLN A 167 8.34 30.07 -7.28
N ARG A 168 8.76 29.47 -6.15
CA ARG A 168 9.37 30.22 -5.03
C ARG A 168 10.61 31.01 -5.47
N LYS A 169 11.46 30.43 -6.32
CA LYS A 169 12.64 31.13 -6.86
C LYS A 169 12.25 32.32 -7.74
N LEU A 170 11.21 32.18 -8.56
CA LEU A 170 10.70 33.26 -9.40
C LEU A 170 10.11 34.40 -8.55
N TYR A 171 9.26 34.08 -7.57
CA TYR A 171 8.70 35.07 -6.66
C TYR A 171 9.79 35.81 -5.87
N GLY A 172 10.81 35.10 -5.36
CA GLY A 172 11.94 35.72 -4.68
C GLY A 172 12.69 36.72 -5.56
N ARG A 173 12.90 36.39 -6.84
CA ARG A 173 13.52 37.31 -7.81
C ARG A 173 12.61 38.51 -8.12
N LEU A 174 11.31 38.30 -8.28
CA LEU A 174 10.35 39.38 -8.53
C LEU A 174 10.27 40.37 -7.36
N VAL A 175 10.27 39.87 -6.12
CA VAL A 175 10.29 40.71 -4.91
C VAL A 175 11.59 41.51 -4.83
N LEU A 176 12.73 40.90 -5.15
CA LEU A 176 14.01 41.62 -5.18
C LEU A 176 13.98 42.76 -6.21
N LEU A 177 13.46 42.49 -7.41
CA LEU A 177 13.31 43.49 -8.47
C LEU A 177 12.35 44.61 -8.06
N SER A 178 11.23 44.30 -7.38
CA SER A 178 10.29 45.31 -6.91
C SER A 178 10.92 46.22 -5.85
N VAL A 179 11.68 45.65 -4.91
CA VAL A 179 12.40 46.43 -3.88
C VAL A 179 13.46 47.34 -4.52
N LEU A 180 14.24 46.82 -5.48
CA LEU A 180 15.24 47.60 -6.20
C LEU A 180 14.60 48.75 -7.00
N SER A 181 13.52 48.47 -7.72
CA SER A 181 12.81 49.50 -8.48
C SER A 181 12.21 50.59 -7.59
N GLY A 182 11.65 50.21 -6.43
CA GLY A 182 11.19 51.16 -5.41
C GLY A 182 12.32 52.03 -4.85
N ALA A 183 13.47 51.44 -4.53
CA ALA A 183 14.65 52.17 -4.07
C ALA A 183 15.17 53.17 -5.12
N VAL A 184 15.18 52.80 -6.40
CA VAL A 184 15.56 53.68 -7.51
C VAL A 184 14.60 54.87 -7.62
N LEU A 185 13.28 54.62 -7.57
CA LEU A 185 12.26 55.67 -7.63
C LEU A 185 12.35 56.64 -6.44
N LEU A 186 12.53 56.12 -5.23
CA LEU A 186 12.74 56.92 -4.02
C LEU A 186 14.01 57.77 -4.11
N GLY A 187 15.12 57.18 -4.55
CA GLY A 187 16.39 57.90 -4.75
C GLY A 187 16.26 59.01 -5.80
N TRP A 188 15.54 58.76 -6.89
CA TRP A 188 15.27 59.75 -7.92
C TRP A 188 14.39 60.90 -7.39
N ALA A 189 13.31 60.60 -6.67
CA ALA A 189 12.43 61.59 -6.06
C ALA A 189 13.19 62.47 -5.04
N TRP A 190 14.04 61.87 -4.21
CA TRP A 190 14.85 62.58 -3.22
C TRP A 190 15.90 63.52 -3.87
N ARG A 191 16.56 63.08 -4.95
CA ARG A 191 17.44 63.96 -5.74
C ARG A 191 16.69 65.13 -6.38
N ARG A 192 15.43 64.93 -6.78
CA ARG A 192 14.62 66.00 -7.39
C ARG A 192 14.16 67.02 -6.35
N SER A 193 13.74 66.59 -5.16
CA SER A 193 13.30 67.49 -4.08
C SER A 193 14.46 68.34 -3.53
N THR A 194 15.64 67.75 -3.32
CA THR A 194 16.83 68.49 -2.86
C THR A 194 17.28 69.55 -3.86
N ARG A 195 17.21 69.28 -5.17
CA ARG A 195 17.48 70.29 -6.21
C ARG A 195 16.43 71.41 -6.26
N ALA A 196 15.19 71.14 -5.88
CA ALA A 196 14.15 72.16 -5.79
C ALA A 196 14.31 73.06 -4.55
N GLY A 197 14.70 72.49 -3.40
CA GLY A 197 14.95 73.24 -2.16
C GLY A 197 16.14 74.21 -2.25
N LEU A 198 17.20 73.84 -2.98
CA LEU A 198 18.36 74.71 -3.19
C LEU A 198 18.09 75.93 -4.10
N ARG A 199 16.99 75.94 -4.87
CA ARG A 199 16.58 77.10 -5.68
C ARG A 199 15.66 78.08 -4.95
N ALA A 200 15.11 77.68 -3.79
CA ALA A 200 14.12 78.46 -3.05
C ALA A 200 14.70 79.32 -1.93
N SER A 201 16.03 79.50 -1.88
CA SER A 201 16.67 80.47 -0.97
C SER A 201 17.16 81.69 -1.77
N PRO A 202 16.27 82.65 -2.11
CA PRO A 202 16.72 84.00 -2.38
C PRO A 202 17.09 84.63 -1.04
N GLY A 203 18.35 85.04 -0.91
CA GLY A 203 18.81 85.82 0.22
C GLY A 203 17.93 87.04 0.42
N THR A 204 17.28 87.12 1.58
CA THR A 204 16.71 88.36 2.09
C THR A 204 17.85 89.13 2.75
N SER A 205 18.45 90.03 1.97
CA SER A 205 19.19 91.20 2.45
C SER A 205 18.33 92.43 2.20
#